data_AF-A0A938ERA5-F1
#
_entry.id   AF-A0A938ERA5-F1
#
_cell.length_a   1.000
_cell.length_b   1.000
_cell.length_c   1.000
_cell.angle_alpha   90.00
_cell.angle_beta   90.00
_cell.angle_gamma   90.00
#
_symmetry.space_group_name_H-M   'P 1'
#
loop_
_entity.id
_entity.type
_entity.pdbx_description
1 polymer ?
#
loop_
_entity_poly.entity_id
_entity_poly.type
_entity_poly.pdbx_seq_one_letter_code
_entity_poly.pdbx_strand_id
1 'polypeptide(L)'
;AQAADLVPTFRAIHPVSALTGEGLAALREEFPALLPEGPPYFPDGVSTDQTDDEMAAEMIREAAIQRLRDEVPHALAVQVEEITPARSGRRVEAWIFVETESQKGIVVGKGGGMIRDIGTQAREVLSRAWGEPVHLDLQVKVRPRWRRDDAMLDRLGL
;
A
#
# COMPACT_ATOMS: atom_id res chain seq x y z
N ALA A 1 -30.38 -13.61 30.69
CA ALA A 1 -30.06 -12.45 29.85
C ALA A 1 -29.41 -13.00 28.58
N GLN A 2 -30.11 -12.94 27.45
CA GLN A 2 -29.65 -13.52 26.17
C GLN A 2 -28.62 -12.59 25.53
N ALA A 3 -27.57 -13.16 24.93
CA ALA A 3 -26.52 -12.44 24.21
C ALA A 3 -26.99 -11.57 23.02
N ALA A 4 -28.30 -11.56 22.73
CA ALA A 4 -28.92 -10.74 21.69
C ALA A 4 -28.95 -9.24 22.03
N ASP A 5 -28.93 -8.87 23.31
CA ASP A 5 -29.03 -7.46 23.75
C ASP A 5 -27.70 -6.67 23.59
N LEU A 6 -26.62 -7.31 23.12
CA LEU A 6 -25.30 -6.70 22.93
C LEU A 6 -24.99 -6.32 21.47
N VAL A 7 -25.88 -6.64 20.53
CA VAL A 7 -25.68 -6.31 19.11
C VAL A 7 -26.36 -4.97 18.83
N PRO A 8 -25.64 -3.91 18.43
CA PRO A 8 -26.26 -2.65 18.03
C PRO A 8 -27.31 -2.89 16.94
N THR A 9 -28.43 -2.18 17.00
CA THR A 9 -29.42 -2.22 15.93
C THR A 9 -28.80 -1.68 14.64
N PHE A 10 -28.51 -2.56 13.70
CA PHE A 10 -28.05 -2.17 12.36
C PHE A 10 -29.22 -1.58 11.58
N ARG A 11 -28.98 -0.45 10.91
CA ARG A 11 -29.97 0.19 10.03
C ARG A 11 -30.31 -0.69 8.82
N ALA A 12 -29.30 -1.32 8.25
CA ALA A 12 -29.40 -2.24 7.13
C ALA A 12 -28.23 -3.24 7.18
N ILE A 13 -28.42 -4.42 6.59
CA ILE A 13 -27.39 -5.45 6.44
C ILE A 13 -27.31 -5.80 4.95
N HIS A 14 -26.13 -5.59 4.35
CA HIS A 14 -25.86 -5.91 2.95
C HIS A 14 -24.88 -7.07 2.84
N PRO A 15 -25.29 -8.24 2.36
CA PRO A 15 -24.35 -9.28 1.99
C PRO A 15 -23.60 -8.84 0.72
N VAL A 16 -22.27 -8.81 0.78
CA VAL A 16 -21.44 -8.40 -0.36
C VAL A 16 -20.26 -9.34 -0.57
N SER A 17 -19.79 -9.41 -1.81
CA SER A 17 -18.53 -10.02 -2.18
C SER A 17 -17.68 -8.99 -2.93
N ALA A 18 -16.65 -8.45 -2.28
CA ALA A 18 -15.74 -7.49 -2.90
C ALA A 18 -14.98 -8.09 -4.10
N LEU A 19 -14.72 -9.39 -4.07
CA LEU A 19 -13.99 -10.10 -5.13
C LEU A 19 -14.83 -10.26 -6.40
N THR A 20 -16.12 -10.60 -6.26
CA THR A 20 -17.00 -10.86 -7.42
C THR A 20 -17.86 -9.65 -7.79
N GLY A 21 -17.98 -8.68 -6.90
CA GLY A 21 -18.86 -7.52 -7.02
C GLY A 21 -20.31 -7.77 -6.60
N GLU A 22 -20.66 -9.00 -6.19
CA GLU A 22 -22.02 -9.33 -5.74
C GLU A 22 -22.43 -8.44 -4.55
N GLY A 23 -23.66 -7.92 -4.60
CA GLY A 23 -24.23 -7.07 -3.55
C GLY A 23 -23.73 -5.61 -3.52
N LEU A 24 -22.66 -5.26 -4.26
CA LEU A 24 -22.12 -3.90 -4.23
C LEU A 24 -23.05 -2.84 -4.82
N ALA A 25 -23.90 -3.20 -5.79
CA ALA A 25 -24.86 -2.27 -6.38
C ALA A 25 -25.89 -1.79 -5.34
N ALA A 26 -26.54 -2.73 -4.65
CA ALA A 26 -27.51 -2.43 -3.59
C ALA A 26 -26.88 -1.61 -2.45
N LEU A 27 -25.62 -1.93 -2.07
CA LEU A 27 -24.88 -1.14 -1.09
C LEU A 27 -24.65 0.31 -1.56
N ARG A 28 -24.23 0.50 -2.81
CA ARG A 28 -23.97 1.84 -3.38
C ARG A 28 -25.22 2.71 -3.49
N GLU A 29 -26.37 2.10 -3.75
CA GLU A 29 -27.65 2.81 -3.86
C GLU A 29 -28.12 3.38 -2.51
N GLU A 30 -27.76 2.76 -1.38
CA GLU A 30 -28.16 3.26 -0.07
C GLU A 30 -27.29 4.44 0.41
N PHE A 31 -26.01 4.48 0.06
CA PHE A 31 -25.07 5.50 0.59
C PHE A 31 -25.57 6.95 0.47
N PRO A 32 -26.11 7.41 -0.68
CA PRO A 32 -26.60 8.79 -0.80
C PRO A 32 -27.67 9.15 0.24
N ALA A 33 -28.51 8.21 0.66
CA ALA A 33 -29.57 8.44 1.66
C ALA A 33 -29.03 8.51 3.10
N LEU A 34 -27.77 8.13 3.33
CA LEU A 34 -27.11 8.15 4.63
C LEU A 34 -26.13 9.31 4.80
N LEU A 35 -25.71 9.93 3.70
CA LEU A 35 -24.77 11.04 3.70
C LEU A 35 -25.47 12.36 4.09
N PRO A 36 -24.83 13.22 4.90
CA PRO A 36 -25.33 14.57 5.11
C PRO A 36 -25.23 15.39 3.81
N GLU A 37 -26.16 16.31 3.60
CA GLU A 37 -26.06 17.28 2.51
C GLU A 37 -24.83 18.19 2.70
N GLY A 38 -24.10 18.46 1.61
CA GLY A 38 -22.91 19.30 1.63
C GLY A 38 -22.38 19.62 0.23
N PRO A 39 -21.48 20.61 0.11
CA PRO A 39 -20.83 20.90 -1.16
C PRO A 39 -19.84 19.79 -1.54
N PRO A 40 -19.44 19.69 -2.83
CA PRO A 40 -18.28 18.90 -3.20
C PRO A 40 -17.02 19.42 -2.49
N TYR A 41 -16.39 18.57 -1.68
CA TYR A 41 -15.18 18.93 -0.93
C TYR A 41 -13.89 18.75 -1.74
N PHE A 42 -13.94 17.95 -2.82
CA PHE A 42 -12.81 17.66 -3.69
C PHE A 42 -13.15 18.01 -5.15
N PRO A 43 -12.16 18.41 -5.98
CA PRO A 43 -12.38 18.66 -7.40
C PRO A 43 -12.80 17.40 -8.15
N ASP A 44 -13.58 17.59 -9.22
CA ASP A 44 -13.94 16.49 -10.12
C ASP A 44 -12.69 15.85 -10.73
N GLY A 45 -12.67 14.51 -10.75
CA GLY A 45 -11.58 13.72 -11.32
C GLY A 45 -10.42 13.42 -10.35
N VAL A 46 -10.42 13.97 -9.13
CA VAL A 46 -9.47 13.55 -8.08
C VAL A 46 -9.96 12.24 -7.48
N SER A 47 -9.21 11.16 -7.68
CA SER A 47 -9.53 9.83 -7.15
C SER A 47 -8.88 9.55 -5.79
N THR A 48 -7.80 10.26 -5.46
CA THR A 48 -7.00 10.07 -4.24
C THR A 48 -6.29 11.38 -3.86
N ASP A 49 -6.04 11.55 -2.56
CA ASP A 49 -5.19 12.60 -1.99
C ASP A 49 -3.75 12.11 -1.72
N GLN A 50 -3.48 10.82 -1.97
CA GLN A 50 -2.14 10.24 -1.82
C GLN A 50 -1.13 10.90 -2.75
N THR A 51 0.05 11.15 -2.21
CA THR A 51 1.22 11.62 -2.94
C THR A 51 1.83 10.49 -3.79
N ASP A 52 2.62 10.87 -4.80
CA ASP A 52 3.36 9.90 -5.64
C ASP A 52 4.32 9.03 -4.81
N ASP A 53 4.88 9.58 -3.74
CA ASP A 53 5.79 8.90 -2.82
C ASP A 53 5.06 7.81 -2.02
N GLU A 54 3.88 8.14 -1.47
CA GLU A 54 3.04 7.18 -0.74
C GLU A 54 2.55 6.08 -1.66
N MET A 55 2.06 6.43 -2.86
CA MET A 55 1.62 5.43 -3.83
C MET A 55 2.77 4.51 -4.23
N ALA A 56 3.96 5.04 -4.50
CA ALA A 56 5.13 4.22 -4.83
C ALA A 56 5.55 3.32 -3.67
N ALA A 57 5.59 3.84 -2.45
CA ALA A 57 5.87 3.04 -1.25
C ALA A 57 4.87 1.88 -1.10
N GLU A 58 3.58 2.16 -1.30
CA GLU A 58 2.51 1.17 -1.20
C GLU A 58 2.58 0.10 -2.28
N MET A 59 2.83 0.46 -3.54
CA MET A 59 2.96 -0.52 -4.62
C MET A 59 4.17 -1.44 -4.43
N ILE A 60 5.28 -0.90 -3.88
CA ILE A 60 6.45 -1.70 -3.52
C ILE A 60 6.14 -2.61 -2.32
N ARG A 61 5.43 -2.09 -1.31
CA ARG A 61 5.02 -2.84 -0.13
C ARG A 61 4.08 -3.99 -0.50
N GLU A 62 3.10 -3.75 -1.36
CA GLU A 62 2.19 -4.78 -1.88
C GLU A 62 2.96 -5.86 -2.65
N ALA A 63 3.87 -5.48 -3.55
CA ALA A 63 4.72 -6.43 -4.26
C ALA A 63 5.58 -7.26 -3.30
N ALA A 64 6.12 -6.66 -2.24
CA ALA A 64 6.85 -7.37 -1.20
C ALA A 64 5.94 -8.36 -0.45
N ILE A 65 4.73 -7.95 -0.06
CA ILE A 65 3.75 -8.80 0.63
C ILE A 65 3.37 -10.03 -0.21
N GLN A 66 3.18 -9.85 -1.52
CA GLN A 66 2.80 -10.93 -2.42
C GLN A 66 3.93 -11.97 -2.64
N ARG A 67 5.19 -11.59 -2.45
CA ARG A 67 6.36 -12.43 -2.76
C ARG A 67 7.01 -13.06 -1.54
N LEU A 68 7.00 -12.34 -0.42
CA LEU A 68 7.57 -12.79 0.83
C LEU A 68 6.60 -13.73 1.57
N ARG A 69 7.13 -14.49 2.52
CA ARG A 69 6.37 -15.49 3.29
C ARG A 69 6.56 -15.28 4.79
N ASP A 70 5.76 -16.00 5.56
CA ASP A 70 5.76 -15.99 7.02
C ASP A 70 5.54 -14.56 7.57
N GLU A 71 6.25 -14.17 8.62
CA GLU A 71 6.10 -12.86 9.28
C GLU A 71 6.88 -11.72 8.58
N VAL A 72 7.73 -12.03 7.59
CA VAL A 72 8.59 -11.02 6.93
C VAL A 72 7.79 -9.92 6.21
N PRO A 73 6.70 -10.22 5.45
CA PRO A 73 5.81 -9.21 4.87
C PRO A 73 5.31 -8.14 5.86
N HIS A 74 5.09 -8.52 7.12
CA HIS A 74 4.50 -7.66 8.14
C HIS A 74 5.55 -6.91 8.97
N ALA A 75 6.84 -7.19 8.73
CA ALA A 75 7.97 -6.60 9.46
C ALA A 75 8.82 -5.65 8.59
N LEU A 76 8.29 -5.21 7.45
CA LEU A 76 8.95 -4.27 6.54
C LEU A 76 8.21 -2.94 6.42
N ALA A 77 8.97 -1.91 6.08
CA ALA A 77 8.46 -0.61 5.65
C ALA A 77 9.15 -0.20 4.35
N VAL A 78 8.48 0.60 3.54
CA VAL A 78 9.06 1.19 2.33
C VAL A 78 9.08 2.70 2.50
N GLN A 79 10.22 3.30 2.20
CA GLN A 79 10.37 4.75 2.13
C GLN A 79 10.89 5.10 0.74
N VAL A 80 10.21 6.01 0.05
CA VAL A 80 10.73 6.62 -1.17
C VAL A 80 11.66 7.75 -0.76
N GLU A 81 12.87 7.73 -1.29
CA GLU A 81 13.87 8.77 -1.05
C GLU A 81 13.76 9.89 -2.09
N GLU A 82 13.57 9.52 -3.35
CA GLU A 82 13.49 10.49 -4.43
C GLU A 82 12.72 9.96 -5.63
N ILE A 83 11.91 10.82 -6.24
CA ILE A 83 11.32 10.62 -7.56
C ILE A 83 11.85 11.72 -8.49
N THR A 84 12.58 11.34 -9.53
CA THR A 84 13.19 12.28 -10.48
C THR A 84 12.84 11.98 -11.92
N PRO A 85 12.79 12.99 -12.81
CA PRO A 85 12.70 12.76 -14.25
C PRO A 85 13.90 11.94 -14.75
N ALA A 86 13.64 10.96 -15.60
CA ALA A 86 14.67 10.16 -16.27
C ALA A 86 14.65 10.42 -17.79
N ARG A 87 15.61 9.85 -18.53
CA ARG A 87 15.60 9.94 -20.01
C ARG A 87 14.31 9.38 -20.64
N SER A 88 13.66 8.45 -19.96
CA SER A 88 12.40 7.83 -20.35
C SER A 88 11.55 7.64 -19.10
N GLY A 89 10.52 8.47 -18.95
CA GLY A 89 9.64 8.50 -17.78
C GLY A 89 10.37 8.98 -16.52
N ARG A 90 10.24 8.26 -15.41
CA ARG A 90 10.78 8.67 -14.11
C ARG A 90 11.64 7.60 -13.43
N ARG A 91 12.54 8.05 -12.57
CA ARG A 91 13.36 7.23 -11.67
C ARG A 91 12.80 7.34 -10.25
N VAL A 92 12.65 6.21 -9.59
CA VAL A 92 12.20 6.11 -8.20
C VAL A 92 13.30 5.42 -7.41
N GLU A 93 13.79 6.06 -6.37
CA GLU A 93 14.74 5.50 -5.43
C GLU A 93 14.03 5.22 -4.11
N ALA A 94 14.07 3.98 -3.64
CA ALA A 94 13.36 3.60 -2.42
C ALA A 94 14.13 2.58 -1.57
N TRP A 95 13.91 2.66 -0.26
CA TRP A 95 14.46 1.74 0.72
C TRP A 95 13.38 0.83 1.28
N ILE A 96 13.66 -0.46 1.33
CA ILE A 96 12.92 -1.44 2.10
C ILE A 96 13.64 -1.60 3.44
N PHE A 97 13.00 -1.18 4.52
CA PHE A 97 13.50 -1.37 5.86
C PHE A 97 13.02 -2.68 6.46
N VAL A 98 13.93 -3.37 7.14
CA VAL A 98 13.65 -4.58 7.92
C VAL A 98 14.33 -4.49 9.28
N GLU A 99 13.93 -5.30 10.25
CA GLU A 99 14.46 -5.22 11.62
C GLU A 99 15.76 -6.01 11.84
N THR A 100 16.04 -7.03 11.01
CA THR A 100 17.19 -7.95 11.20
C THR A 100 17.92 -8.28 9.91
N GLU A 101 19.19 -8.67 10.01
CA GLU A 101 19.99 -9.15 8.87
C GLU A 101 19.43 -10.42 8.24
N SER A 102 18.80 -11.30 9.03
CA SER A 102 18.13 -12.49 8.51
C SER A 102 16.96 -12.10 7.58
N GLN A 103 16.11 -11.17 8.00
CA GLN A 103 15.04 -10.63 7.15
C GLN A 103 15.61 -9.95 5.89
N LYS A 104 16.69 -9.18 6.02
CA LYS A 104 17.36 -8.58 4.85
C LYS A 104 17.82 -9.66 3.86
N GLY A 105 18.40 -10.75 4.36
CA GLY A 105 18.77 -11.90 3.54
C GLY A 105 17.60 -12.50 2.77
N ILE A 106 16.42 -12.58 3.40
CA ILE A 106 15.18 -13.07 2.78
C ILE A 106 14.68 -12.11 1.69
N VAL A 107 14.61 -10.80 1.99
CA VAL A 107 14.14 -9.78 1.04
C VAL A 107 15.07 -9.65 -0.16
N VAL A 108 16.39 -9.73 0.04
CA VAL A 108 17.36 -9.73 -1.05
C VAL A 108 17.27 -11.03 -1.86
N GLY A 109 17.19 -12.17 -1.17
CA GLY A 109 17.16 -13.49 -1.78
C GLY A 109 18.50 -13.90 -2.43
N LYS A 110 18.61 -15.17 -2.85
CA LYS A 110 19.84 -15.71 -3.45
C LYS A 110 20.21 -14.92 -4.71
N GLY A 111 21.40 -14.30 -4.72
CA GLY A 111 21.89 -13.51 -5.85
C GLY A 111 21.06 -12.27 -6.17
N GLY A 112 20.26 -11.77 -5.22
CA GLY A 112 19.35 -10.65 -5.44
C GLY A 112 18.05 -11.03 -6.18
N GLY A 113 17.71 -12.32 -6.26
CA GLY A 113 16.52 -12.78 -6.99
C GLY A 113 15.22 -12.21 -6.44
N MET A 114 15.03 -12.23 -5.12
CA MET A 114 13.77 -11.82 -4.50
C MET A 114 13.53 -10.31 -4.65
N ILE A 115 14.53 -9.48 -4.37
CA ILE A 115 14.40 -8.02 -4.53
C ILE A 115 14.15 -7.62 -5.99
N ARG A 116 14.71 -8.35 -6.96
CA ARG A 116 14.42 -8.13 -8.39
C ARG A 116 12.98 -8.49 -8.75
N ASP A 117 12.44 -9.57 -8.19
CA ASP A 117 11.05 -9.96 -8.43
C ASP A 117 10.08 -8.94 -7.84
N ILE A 118 10.33 -8.48 -6.61
CA ILE A 118 9.57 -7.39 -5.95
C ILE A 118 9.63 -6.12 -6.83
N GLY A 119 10.83 -5.71 -7.22
CA GLY A 119 11.02 -4.51 -8.03
C GLY A 119 10.38 -4.61 -9.41
N THR A 120 10.40 -5.79 -10.04
CA THR A 120 9.75 -6.02 -11.35
C THR A 120 8.25 -5.83 -11.26
N GLN A 121 7.62 -6.44 -10.25
CA GLN A 121 6.18 -6.33 -10.04
C GLN A 121 5.74 -4.91 -9.68
N ALA A 122 6.44 -4.27 -8.74
CA ALA A 122 6.14 -2.89 -8.34
C ALA A 122 6.27 -1.92 -9.53
N ARG A 123 7.36 -2.04 -10.31
CA ARG A 123 7.62 -1.22 -11.50
C ARG A 123 6.52 -1.35 -12.56
N GLU A 124 6.00 -2.55 -12.80
CA GLU A 124 4.91 -2.78 -13.75
C GLU A 124 3.60 -2.14 -13.31
N VAL A 125 3.30 -2.14 -12.01
CA VAL A 125 2.10 -1.47 -11.47
C VAL A 125 2.28 0.05 -11.55
N LEU A 126 3.42 0.56 -11.10
CA LEU A 126 3.72 2.00 -11.12
C LEU A 126 3.74 2.57 -12.55
N SER A 127 4.32 1.85 -13.51
CA SER A 127 4.35 2.31 -14.90
C SER A 127 2.95 2.39 -15.50
N ARG A 128 2.04 1.50 -15.09
CA ARG A 128 0.62 1.57 -15.50
C ARG A 128 -0.12 2.70 -14.80
N ALA A 129 0.11 2.88 -13.50
CA ALA A 129 -0.54 3.93 -12.70
C ALA A 129 -0.18 5.34 -13.21
N TRP A 130 1.09 5.59 -13.53
CA TRP A 130 1.55 6.88 -14.04
C TRP A 130 1.50 7.02 -15.56
N GLY A 131 1.19 5.94 -16.28
CA GLY A 131 1.10 5.96 -17.75
C GLY A 131 2.45 6.20 -18.46
N GLU A 132 3.58 5.98 -17.78
CA GLU A 132 4.91 6.18 -18.32
C GLU A 132 5.93 5.18 -17.77
N PRO A 133 7.10 4.99 -18.42
CA PRO A 133 8.11 4.06 -17.94
C PRO A 133 8.68 4.45 -16.57
N VAL A 134 8.86 3.46 -15.69
CA VAL A 134 9.50 3.65 -14.38
C VAL A 134 10.83 2.91 -14.32
N HIS A 135 11.87 3.59 -13.86
CA HIS A 135 13.12 2.99 -13.42
C HIS A 135 13.17 2.95 -11.90
N LEU A 136 12.99 1.75 -11.32
CA LEU A 136 12.92 1.57 -9.88
C LEU A 136 14.25 1.04 -9.33
N ASP A 137 14.88 1.80 -8.44
CA ASP A 137 16.07 1.43 -7.68
C ASP A 137 15.67 1.09 -6.24
N LEU A 138 15.81 -0.19 -5.87
CA LEU A 138 15.45 -0.70 -4.55
C LEU A 138 16.69 -1.13 -3.77
N GLN A 139 16.77 -0.68 -2.52
CA GLN A 139 17.79 -1.11 -1.57
C GLN A 139 17.14 -1.63 -0.28
N VAL A 140 17.79 -2.58 0.38
CA VAL A 140 17.31 -3.13 1.66
C VAL A 140 18.23 -2.69 2.80
N LYS A 141 17.65 -2.05 3.82
CA LYS A 141 18.37 -1.56 5.00
C LYS A 141 17.86 -2.23 6.25
N VAL A 142 18.78 -2.64 7.13
CA VAL A 142 18.42 -3.11 8.47
C VAL A 142 18.34 -1.91 9.40
N ARG A 143 17.17 -1.74 10.03
CA ARG A 143 16.94 -0.75 11.07
C ARG A 143 16.25 -1.43 12.25
N PRO A 144 17.01 -1.86 13.27
CA PRO A 144 16.45 -2.61 14.39
C PRO A 144 15.38 -1.81 15.12
N ARG A 145 14.26 -2.47 15.46
CA ARG A 145 13.14 -1.89 16.23
C ARG A 145 12.55 -0.63 15.61
N TRP A 146 12.57 -0.49 14.28
CA TRP A 146 12.03 0.68 13.60
C TRP A 146 10.55 0.93 13.89
N ARG A 147 9.77 -0.12 14.17
CA ARG A 147 8.35 -0.03 14.56
C ARG A 147 8.12 0.67 15.91
N ARG A 148 9.19 0.96 16.66
CA ARG A 148 9.17 1.67 17.95
C ARG A 148 9.91 3.00 17.89
N ASP A 149 10.32 3.41 16.69
CA ASP A 149 11.02 4.68 16.45
C ASP A 149 10.00 5.67 15.89
N ASP A 150 9.43 6.49 16.77
CA ASP A 150 8.36 7.45 16.42
C ASP A 150 8.78 8.37 15.25
N ALA A 151 10.03 8.82 15.24
CA ALA A 151 10.54 9.66 14.15
C ALA A 151 10.63 8.92 12.81
N MET A 152 10.70 7.59 12.82
CA MET A 152 10.62 6.79 11.61
C MET A 152 9.18 6.50 11.21
N LEU A 153 8.29 6.23 12.16
CA LEU A 153 6.87 6.07 11.89
C LEU A 153 6.29 7.33 11.23
N ASP A 154 6.61 8.51 11.78
CA ASP A 154 6.22 9.81 11.19
C ASP A 154 6.71 9.97 9.75
N ARG A 155 7.95 9.55 9.44
CA ARG A 155 8.51 9.63 8.07
C ARG A 155 7.90 8.62 7.12
N LEU A 156 7.39 7.51 7.63
CA LEU A 156 6.72 6.48 6.85
C LEU A 156 5.22 6.76 6.69
N GLY A 157 4.70 7.80 7.34
CA GLY A 157 3.27 8.11 7.37
C GLY A 157 2.46 7.08 8.18
N LEU A 158 3.06 6.44 9.18
CA LEU A 158 2.47 5.38 10.01
C LEU A 158 2.24 5.80 11.46
#